data_AF-X0XKA8-F1
#
_entry.id   AF-X0XKA8-F1
#
_cell.length_a   1.000
_cell.length_b   1.000
_cell.length_c   1.000
_cell.angle_alpha   90.00
_cell.angle_beta   90.00
_cell.angle_gamma   90.00
#
_symmetry.space_group_name_H-M   'P 1'
#
loop_
_entity.id
_entity.type
_entity.pdbx_description
1 polymer ?
#
loop_
_entity_poly.entity_id
_entity_poly.type
_entity_poly.pdbx_seq_one_letter_code
_entity_poly.pdbx_strand_id
1 'polypeptide(L)'
;ARGVKGAWARAWRAVEMFSAARVHKWQRANVIAVLMEDNLDDIERLISMARERGAYFMVQPYGHLKTGSRAHLCREANVSAGLLKLRRKWNNFLSNPWYLRRFDAFLNGGVHGCRAGRALFNIDSTGDIARCVESRPTPVGNLFRNHPTTIFRRLRGASSGNTCTDCWYNCRGEVEALYNPSGLLTSLPTLFFDTGDPEAR
;
A
#
# COMPACT_ATOMS: atom_id res chain seq x y z
N ALA A 1 12.51 8.85 -3.05
CA ALA A 1 13.34 10.05 -2.83
C ALA A 1 13.75 10.61 -4.19
N ARG A 2 12.97 11.55 -4.74
CA ARG A 2 13.39 12.31 -5.92
C ARG A 2 14.54 13.24 -5.54
N GLY A 3 15.49 13.44 -6.44
CA GLY A 3 16.62 14.34 -6.21
C GLY A 3 17.72 13.81 -5.30
N VAL A 4 17.60 12.60 -4.72
CA VAL A 4 18.68 12.01 -3.91
C VAL A 4 19.61 11.17 -4.78
N LYS A 5 20.83 11.67 -5.01
CA LYS A 5 21.86 10.97 -5.80
C LYS A 5 22.08 9.55 -5.28
N GLY A 6 22.03 8.58 -6.21
CA GLY A 6 22.23 7.16 -5.93
C GLY A 6 21.07 6.46 -5.22
N ALA A 7 19.96 7.13 -4.89
CA ALA A 7 18.84 6.48 -4.20
C ALA A 7 18.22 5.33 -5.01
N TRP A 8 18.10 5.50 -6.34
CA TRP A 8 17.64 4.46 -7.25
C TRP A 8 18.51 3.21 -7.20
N ALA A 9 19.83 3.36 -7.40
CA ALA A 9 20.76 2.24 -7.39
C ALA A 9 20.80 1.53 -6.02
N ARG A 10 20.78 2.29 -4.92
CA ARG A 10 20.72 1.72 -3.57
C ARG A 10 19.42 0.95 -3.31
N ALA A 11 18.29 1.47 -3.79
CA ALA A 11 17.00 0.80 -3.63
C ALA A 11 16.99 -0.58 -4.33
N TRP A 12 17.46 -0.64 -5.58
CA TRP A 12 17.52 -1.91 -6.32
C TRP A 12 18.54 -2.89 -5.72
N ARG A 13 19.69 -2.40 -5.25
CA ARG A 13 20.64 -3.24 -4.49
C ARG A 13 20.00 -3.81 -3.23
N ALA A 14 19.18 -3.04 -2.51
CA ALA A 14 18.46 -3.54 -1.35
C ALA A 14 17.43 -4.62 -1.72
N VAL A 15 16.73 -4.47 -2.86
CA VAL A 15 15.82 -5.50 -3.37
C VAL A 15 16.57 -6.81 -3.65
N GLU A 16 17.72 -6.73 -4.33
CA GLU A 16 18.57 -7.90 -4.60
C GLU A 16 19.02 -8.58 -3.30
N MET A 17 19.45 -7.80 -2.31
CA MET A 17 19.84 -8.32 -0.99
C MET A 17 18.66 -8.97 -0.26
N PHE A 18 17.47 -8.35 -0.25
CA PHE A 18 16.30 -8.92 0.40
C PHE A 18 15.84 -10.21 -0.28
N SER A 19 15.85 -10.25 -1.61
CA SER A 19 15.48 -11.44 -2.38
C SER A 19 16.46 -12.60 -2.16
N ALA A 20 17.77 -12.31 -2.09
CA ALA A 20 18.81 -13.31 -1.84
C ALA A 20 18.84 -13.82 -0.40
N ALA A 21 18.41 -13.00 0.57
CA ALA A 21 18.37 -13.37 1.99
C ALA A 21 17.16 -14.24 2.36
N ARG A 22 16.25 -14.52 1.43
CA ARG A 22 15.07 -15.37 1.68
C ARG A 22 15.50 -16.80 1.95
N VAL A 23 15.08 -17.33 3.10
CA VAL A 23 15.24 -18.74 3.46
C VAL A 23 14.08 -19.58 2.92
N HIS A 24 12.90 -18.97 2.79
CA HIS A 24 11.69 -19.65 2.36
C HIS A 24 10.95 -18.87 1.28
N LYS A 25 10.25 -19.58 0.38
CA LYS A 25 9.49 -18.98 -0.73
C LYS A 25 8.43 -17.96 -0.25
N TRP A 26 7.78 -18.25 0.87
CA TRP A 26 6.76 -17.37 1.47
C TRP A 26 7.30 -16.05 2.06
N GLN A 27 8.62 -15.87 2.20
CA GLN A 27 9.22 -14.62 2.66
C GLN A 27 9.30 -13.62 1.51
N ARG A 28 8.21 -12.92 1.20
CA ARG A 28 8.13 -12.07 0.01
C ARG A 28 8.85 -10.73 0.18
N ALA A 29 9.77 -10.42 -0.74
CA ALA A 29 10.29 -9.06 -0.94
C ALA A 29 9.37 -8.30 -1.91
N ASN A 30 8.80 -7.17 -1.47
CA ASN A 30 7.88 -6.37 -2.28
C ASN A 30 8.49 -5.01 -2.62
N VAL A 31 8.52 -4.68 -3.91
CA VAL A 31 8.78 -3.33 -4.41
C VAL A 31 7.44 -2.59 -4.46
N ILE A 32 7.33 -1.49 -3.74
CA ILE A 32 6.13 -0.64 -3.76
C ILE A 32 6.45 0.66 -4.51
N ALA A 33 5.83 0.86 -5.67
CA ALA A 33 5.91 2.12 -6.40
C ALA A 33 4.81 3.10 -5.95
N VAL A 34 5.16 4.38 -5.86
CA VAL A 34 4.18 5.46 -5.70
C VAL A 34 3.83 5.97 -7.10
N LEU A 35 2.59 5.78 -7.52
CA LEU A 35 2.04 6.31 -8.76
C LEU A 35 1.87 7.83 -8.61
N MET A 36 2.50 8.54 -9.52
CA MET A 36 2.62 9.98 -9.61
C MET A 36 2.15 10.45 -10.99
N GLU A 37 2.16 11.75 -11.22
CA GLU A 37 1.79 12.45 -12.45
C GLU A 37 2.58 12.04 -13.70
N ASP A 38 3.80 11.54 -13.53
CA ASP A 38 4.80 11.41 -14.60
C ASP A 38 5.40 10.00 -14.71
N ASN A 39 4.87 9.00 -13.98
CA ASN A 39 5.47 7.67 -13.94
C ASN A 39 4.49 6.53 -14.24
N LEU A 40 3.29 6.82 -14.74
CA LEU A 40 2.32 5.80 -15.11
C LEU A 40 2.89 4.85 -16.18
N ASP A 41 3.55 5.40 -17.20
CA ASP A 41 4.16 4.63 -18.29
C ASP A 41 5.37 3.81 -17.84
N ASP A 42 6.02 4.20 -16.74
CA ASP A 42 7.13 3.47 -16.14
C ASP A 42 6.70 2.27 -15.29
N ILE A 43 5.42 2.16 -14.91
CA ILE A 43 4.95 1.10 -14.00
C ILE A 43 5.27 -0.29 -14.55
N GLU A 44 5.06 -0.53 -15.84
CA GLU A 44 5.36 -1.83 -16.44
C GLU A 44 6.86 -2.17 -16.37
N ARG A 45 7.72 -1.19 -16.64
CA ARG A 45 9.17 -1.36 -16.53
C ARG A 45 9.57 -1.70 -15.09
N LEU A 46 8.99 -1.03 -14.10
CA LEU A 46 9.24 -1.32 -12.69
C LEU A 46 8.79 -2.73 -12.27
N ILE A 47 7.68 -3.22 -12.83
CA ILE A 47 7.21 -4.60 -12.61
C ILE A 47 8.23 -5.61 -13.14
N SER A 48 8.74 -5.41 -14.37
CA SER A 48 9.79 -6.26 -14.96
C SER A 48 11.05 -6.25 -14.11
N MET A 49 11.53 -5.06 -13.71
CA MET A 49 12.73 -4.92 -12.90
C MET A 49 12.62 -5.61 -11.53
N ALA A 50 11.44 -5.58 -10.90
CA ALA A 50 11.18 -6.33 -9.68
C ALA A 50 11.24 -7.85 -9.93
N ARG A 51 10.63 -8.32 -11.02
CA ARG A 51 10.63 -9.74 -11.40
C ARG A 51 12.04 -10.27 -11.64
N GLU A 52 12.85 -9.55 -12.41
CA GLU A 52 14.26 -9.89 -12.69
C GLU A 52 15.10 -10.07 -11.41
N ARG A 53 14.65 -9.46 -10.30
CA ARG A 53 15.35 -9.48 -9.01
C ARG A 53 14.68 -10.37 -7.98
N GLY A 54 13.80 -11.29 -8.39
CA GLY A 54 13.16 -12.20 -7.45
C GLY A 54 12.15 -11.52 -6.52
N ALA A 55 11.65 -10.33 -6.89
CA ALA A 55 10.76 -9.54 -6.06
C ALA A 55 9.35 -9.39 -6.67
N TYR A 56 8.39 -9.23 -5.77
CA TYR A 56 7.02 -8.89 -6.11
C TYR A 56 6.87 -7.38 -6.25
N PHE A 57 5.81 -6.96 -6.93
CA PHE A 57 5.53 -5.56 -7.18
C PHE A 57 4.14 -5.18 -6.65
N MET A 58 4.04 -3.99 -6.09
CA MET A 58 2.77 -3.37 -5.70
C MET A 58 2.82 -1.89 -6.05
N VAL A 59 1.65 -1.28 -6.16
CA VAL A 59 1.53 0.15 -6.46
C VAL A 59 0.63 0.84 -5.44
N GLN A 60 0.91 2.10 -5.16
CA GLN A 60 0.01 2.97 -4.41
C GLN A 60 -0.09 4.35 -5.05
N PRO A 61 -1.24 5.00 -5.01
CA PRO A 61 -1.34 6.38 -5.47
C PRO A 61 -0.58 7.31 -4.55
N TYR A 62 -0.04 8.38 -5.10
CA TYR A 62 0.50 9.49 -4.34
C TYR A 62 -0.60 10.11 -3.45
N GLY A 63 -0.34 10.21 -2.15
CA GLY A 63 -1.20 10.93 -1.22
C GLY A 63 -0.52 12.21 -0.74
N HIS A 64 -1.19 13.33 -0.99
CA HIS A 64 -0.70 14.67 -0.68
C HIS A 64 -0.48 14.92 0.82
N LEU A 65 -1.15 14.18 1.71
CA LEU A 65 -1.06 14.36 3.15
C LEU A 65 0.37 14.15 3.70
N LYS A 66 1.17 13.27 3.08
CA LYS A 66 2.55 12.99 3.52
C LYS A 66 3.54 14.13 3.27
N THR A 67 3.28 14.93 2.24
CA THR A 67 4.20 15.97 1.75
C THR A 67 3.64 17.38 1.92
N GLY A 68 2.33 17.51 2.15
CA GLY A 68 1.60 18.78 2.05
C GLY A 68 1.47 19.31 0.62
N SER A 69 1.92 18.56 -0.40
CA SER A 69 1.96 19.02 -1.79
C SER A 69 1.02 18.22 -2.68
N ARG A 70 0.31 18.95 -3.56
CA ARG A 70 -0.54 18.38 -4.62
C ARG A 70 0.15 18.35 -5.99
N ALA A 71 1.41 18.77 -6.06
CA ALA A 71 2.16 18.87 -7.32
C ALA A 71 2.32 17.52 -8.04
N HIS A 72 2.33 16.42 -7.28
CA HIS A 72 2.59 15.08 -7.80
C HIS A 72 1.35 14.18 -7.92
N LEU A 73 0.16 14.80 -7.95
CA LEU A 73 -1.08 14.05 -8.14
C LEU A 73 -1.19 13.61 -9.60
N CYS A 74 -1.38 12.31 -9.80
CA CYS A 74 -1.73 11.76 -11.10
C CYS A 74 -3.08 12.31 -11.56
N ARG A 75 -3.14 12.84 -12.79
CA ARG A 75 -4.35 13.40 -13.41
C ARG A 75 -4.84 12.60 -14.60
N GLU A 76 -4.18 11.48 -14.88
CA GLU A 76 -4.55 10.59 -15.97
C GLU A 76 -5.90 9.93 -15.71
N ALA A 77 -6.66 9.72 -16.78
CA ALA A 77 -7.90 8.96 -16.74
C ALA A 77 -7.64 7.47 -16.92
N ASN A 78 -8.57 6.63 -16.45
CA ASN A 78 -8.54 5.18 -16.64
C ASN A 78 -7.31 4.47 -16.05
N VAL A 79 -6.72 5.04 -14.99
CA VAL A 79 -5.57 4.47 -14.28
C VAL A 79 -5.90 3.06 -13.78
N SER A 80 -7.11 2.86 -13.24
CA SER A 80 -7.52 1.55 -12.72
C SER A 80 -7.51 0.48 -13.82
N ALA A 81 -8.01 0.81 -15.01
CA ALA A 81 -8.07 -0.12 -16.13
C ALA A 81 -6.67 -0.52 -16.60
N GLY A 82 -5.75 0.45 -16.70
CA GLY A 82 -4.34 0.21 -17.02
C GLY A 82 -3.66 -0.71 -16.00
N LEU A 83 -3.80 -0.41 -14.71
CA LEU A 83 -3.21 -1.21 -13.64
C LEU A 83 -3.77 -2.65 -13.60
N LEU A 84 -5.08 -2.82 -13.83
CA LEU A 84 -5.71 -4.14 -13.91
C LEU A 84 -5.24 -4.95 -15.14
N LYS A 85 -4.96 -4.29 -16.26
CA LYS A 85 -4.36 -4.93 -17.43
C LYS A 85 -2.94 -5.41 -17.11
N LEU A 86 -2.12 -4.57 -16.49
CA LEU A 86 -0.77 -4.95 -16.06
C LEU A 86 -0.79 -6.09 -15.04
N ARG A 87 -1.70 -6.05 -14.06
CA ARG A 87 -1.86 -7.10 -13.05
C ARG A 87 -2.19 -8.46 -13.66
N ARG A 88 -2.96 -8.51 -14.74
CA ARG A 88 -3.26 -9.75 -15.47
C ARG A 88 -2.08 -10.24 -16.31
N LYS A 89 -1.26 -9.32 -16.82
CA LYS A 89 -0.06 -9.63 -17.62
C LYS A 89 1.10 -10.16 -16.75
N TRP A 90 1.24 -9.64 -15.54
CA TRP A 90 2.41 -9.87 -14.69
C TRP A 90 2.03 -10.57 -13.37
N ASN A 91 2.46 -11.82 -13.22
CA ASN A 91 2.15 -12.63 -12.03
C ASN A 91 2.84 -12.15 -10.75
N ASN A 92 3.98 -11.43 -10.87
CA ASN A 92 4.66 -10.84 -9.72
C ASN A 92 4.03 -9.50 -9.27
N PHE A 93 3.07 -8.93 -10.02
CA PHE A 93 2.30 -7.79 -9.55
C PHE A 93 1.23 -8.28 -8.58
N LEU A 94 1.30 -7.94 -7.29
CA LEU A 94 0.45 -8.51 -6.23
C LEU A 94 -0.63 -7.58 -5.69
N SER A 95 -0.73 -6.33 -6.15
CA SER A 95 -1.81 -5.45 -5.69
C SER A 95 -3.19 -6.06 -5.94
N ASN A 96 -4.06 -6.00 -4.93
CA ASN A 96 -5.37 -6.62 -5.01
C ASN A 96 -6.25 -5.94 -6.09
N PRO A 97 -6.95 -6.70 -6.96
CA PRO A 97 -7.82 -6.12 -7.99
C PRO A 97 -8.93 -5.19 -7.47
N TRP A 98 -9.51 -5.48 -6.29
CA TRP A 98 -10.49 -4.62 -5.63
C TRP A 98 -9.89 -3.27 -5.22
N TYR A 99 -8.63 -3.29 -4.78
CA TYR A 99 -7.88 -2.09 -4.46
C TYR A 99 -7.54 -1.28 -5.71
N LEU A 100 -7.04 -1.94 -6.77
CA LEU A 100 -6.72 -1.33 -8.05
C LEU A 100 -7.92 -0.67 -8.73
N ARG A 101 -9.12 -1.29 -8.66
CA ARG A 101 -10.37 -0.75 -9.21
C ARG A 101 -10.79 0.62 -8.66
N ARG A 102 -10.20 1.07 -7.55
CA ARG A 102 -10.56 2.31 -6.86
C ARG A 102 -9.54 3.43 -7.03
N PHE A 103 -8.52 3.24 -7.86
CA PHE A 103 -7.53 4.28 -8.14
C PHE A 103 -8.20 5.51 -8.76
N ASP A 104 -9.04 5.33 -9.77
CA ASP A 104 -9.73 6.47 -10.40
C ASP A 104 -10.70 7.16 -9.43
N ALA A 105 -11.41 6.41 -8.58
CA ALA A 105 -12.25 7.00 -7.54
C ALA A 105 -11.43 7.85 -6.56
N PHE A 106 -10.26 7.35 -6.13
CA PHE A 106 -9.36 8.11 -5.29
C PHE A 106 -8.87 9.40 -5.97
N LEU A 107 -8.42 9.30 -7.22
CA LEU A 107 -7.90 10.43 -7.98
C LEU A 107 -8.97 11.49 -8.29
N ASN A 108 -10.25 11.11 -8.34
CA ASN A 108 -11.39 11.99 -8.69
C ASN A 108 -12.26 12.44 -7.51
N GLY A 109 -11.80 12.30 -6.26
CA GLY A 109 -12.58 12.76 -5.10
C GLY A 109 -12.38 11.96 -3.81
N GLY A 110 -11.61 10.88 -3.88
CA GLY A 110 -11.27 10.07 -2.73
C GLY A 110 -12.15 8.82 -2.59
N VAL A 111 -11.79 7.95 -1.64
CA VAL A 111 -12.51 6.70 -1.40
C VAL A 111 -13.13 6.70 -0.03
N HIS A 112 -14.47 6.60 0.02
CA HIS A 112 -15.24 6.56 1.25
C HIS A 112 -15.07 5.26 2.06
N GLY A 113 -15.60 5.25 3.28
CA GLY A 113 -15.68 4.04 4.11
C GLY A 113 -14.37 3.69 4.82
N CYS A 114 -13.52 4.68 5.09
CA CYS A 114 -12.23 4.50 5.77
C CYS A 114 -12.38 3.75 7.10
N ARG A 115 -11.66 2.63 7.24
CA ARG A 115 -11.70 1.77 8.44
C ARG A 115 -10.57 2.03 9.44
N ALA A 116 -9.88 3.17 9.31
CA ALA A 116 -8.86 3.62 10.25
C ALA A 116 -9.41 3.63 11.69
N GLY A 117 -8.64 3.06 12.62
CA GLY A 117 -9.00 2.80 14.02
C GLY A 117 -9.94 1.61 14.27
N ARG A 118 -10.45 0.94 13.22
CA ARG A 118 -11.23 -0.32 13.34
C ARG A 118 -10.46 -1.53 12.83
N ALA A 119 -9.91 -1.42 11.62
CA ALA A 119 -9.20 -2.51 10.94
C ALA A 119 -7.68 -2.28 10.89
N LEU A 120 -7.26 -1.01 10.98
CA LEU A 120 -5.87 -0.60 10.94
C LEU A 120 -5.66 0.57 11.90
N PHE A 121 -4.46 0.69 12.45
CA PHE A 121 -4.02 1.83 13.25
C PHE A 121 -2.51 1.97 13.13
N ASN A 122 -1.97 3.12 13.54
CA ASN A 122 -0.53 3.35 13.54
C ASN A 122 -0.03 3.38 14.98
N ILE A 123 1.15 2.78 15.19
CA ILE A 123 1.99 2.98 16.38
C ILE A 123 3.28 3.61 15.86
N ASP A 124 3.72 4.71 16.45
CA ASP A 124 4.99 5.32 16.09
C ASP A 124 6.16 4.85 16.98
N SER A 125 7.34 5.45 16.81
CA SER A 125 8.55 5.07 17.54
C SER A 125 8.54 5.44 19.02
N THR A 126 7.65 6.32 19.49
CA THR A 126 7.48 6.65 20.92
C THR A 126 6.39 5.79 21.57
N GLY A 127 5.77 4.91 20.79
CA GLY A 127 4.65 4.09 21.22
C GLY A 127 3.31 4.82 21.17
N ASP A 128 3.24 6.04 20.63
CA ASP A 128 1.97 6.74 20.47
C ASP A 128 1.13 6.07 19.38
N ILE A 129 -0.15 5.90 19.69
CA ILE A 129 -1.11 5.15 18.89
C ILE A 129 -2.12 6.11 18.30
N ALA A 130 -2.27 6.11 16.98
CA ALA A 130 -3.22 6.94 16.26
C ALA A 130 -4.09 6.10 15.31
N ARG A 131 -5.26 6.62 14.90
CA ARG A 131 -6.19 5.88 14.02
C ARG A 131 -5.56 5.53 12.66
N CYS A 132 -4.66 6.37 12.16
CA CYS A 132 -3.87 6.15 10.96
C CYS A 132 -2.56 6.96 11.03
N VAL A 133 -1.69 6.78 10.03
CA VAL A 133 -0.40 7.49 9.94
C VAL A 133 -0.55 9.01 9.79
N GLU A 134 -1.66 9.47 9.24
CA GLU A 134 -1.93 10.90 9.01
C GLU A 134 -2.49 11.59 10.27
N SER A 135 -3.06 10.82 11.20
CA SER A 135 -3.55 11.33 12.48
C SER A 135 -2.51 11.25 13.60
N ARG A 136 -1.23 11.03 13.29
CA ARG A 136 -0.16 10.97 14.31
C ARG A 136 -0.10 12.19 15.23
N PRO A 137 -0.37 13.43 14.77
CA PRO A 137 -0.42 14.59 15.67
C PRO A 137 -1.51 14.52 16.75
N THR A 138 -2.49 13.60 16.63
CA THR A 138 -3.61 13.43 17.56
C THR A 138 -3.73 11.98 18.03
N PRO A 139 -2.76 11.48 18.82
CA PRO A 139 -2.77 10.10 19.28
C PRO A 139 -3.94 9.84 20.25
N VAL A 140 -4.49 8.63 20.18
CA VAL A 140 -5.59 8.17 21.05
C VAL A 140 -5.08 7.49 22.32
N GLY A 141 -3.79 7.14 22.38
CA GLY A 141 -3.15 6.54 23.54
C GLY A 141 -1.69 6.23 23.27
N ASN A 142 -1.02 5.62 24.25
CA ASN A 142 0.37 5.19 24.14
C ASN A 142 0.50 3.74 24.63
N LEU A 143 1.24 2.93 23.86
CA LEU A 143 1.43 1.49 24.08
C LEU A 143 2.00 1.17 25.48
N PHE A 144 2.87 2.02 26.00
CA PHE A 144 3.55 1.81 27.28
C PHE A 144 2.80 2.39 28.48
N ARG A 145 1.82 3.27 28.25
CA ARG A 145 1.13 4.02 29.31
C ARG A 145 -0.33 3.65 29.47
N ASN A 146 -0.93 2.97 28.49
CA ASN A 146 -2.35 2.67 28.50
C ASN A 146 -2.60 1.18 28.36
N HIS A 147 -3.57 0.69 29.13
CA HIS A 147 -4.02 -0.68 29.01
C HIS A 147 -4.61 -0.95 27.62
N PRO A 148 -4.35 -2.12 26.99
CA PRO A 148 -4.84 -2.44 25.65
C PRO A 148 -6.34 -2.24 25.45
N THR A 149 -7.18 -2.60 26.43
CA THR A 149 -8.64 -2.41 26.34
C THR A 149 -9.03 -0.93 26.26
N THR A 150 -8.30 -0.04 26.93
CA THR A 150 -8.52 1.41 26.83
C THR A 150 -8.13 1.92 25.45
N ILE A 151 -7.00 1.45 24.92
CA ILE A 151 -6.55 1.79 23.56
C ILE A 151 -7.62 1.36 22.53
N PHE A 152 -8.09 0.11 22.57
CA PHE A 152 -9.09 -0.38 21.63
C PHE A 152 -10.42 0.38 21.72
N ARG A 153 -10.88 0.72 22.93
CA ARG A 153 -12.08 1.55 23.14
C ARG A 153 -11.91 2.93 22.51
N ARG A 154 -10.76 3.59 22.73
CA ARG A 154 -10.49 4.92 22.18
C ARG A 154 -10.31 4.90 20.67
N LEU A 155 -9.69 3.87 20.10
CA LEU A 155 -9.61 3.66 18.65
C LEU A 155 -11.00 3.52 18.02
N ARG A 156 -11.89 2.70 18.61
CA ARG A 156 -13.29 2.56 18.16
C ARG A 156 -14.05 3.89 18.27
N GLY A 157 -13.89 4.60 19.38
CA GLY A 157 -14.49 5.92 19.58
C GLY A 157 -14.04 6.94 18.55
N ALA A 158 -12.73 7.03 18.30
CA ALA A 158 -12.16 7.88 17.25
C ALA A 158 -12.69 7.51 15.86
N SER A 159 -12.90 6.22 15.59
CA SER A 159 -13.40 5.75 14.30
C SER A 159 -14.91 5.95 14.10
N SER A 160 -15.64 6.28 15.17
CA SER A 160 -17.09 6.49 15.10
C SER A 160 -17.39 7.69 14.19
N GLY A 161 -18.29 7.50 13.23
CA GLY A 161 -18.63 8.55 12.25
C GLY A 161 -17.49 8.93 11.30
N ASN A 162 -16.47 8.09 11.12
CA ASN A 162 -15.35 8.42 10.22
C ASN A 162 -15.81 8.52 8.75
N THR A 163 -15.72 9.71 8.18
CA THR A 163 -16.08 10.02 6.78
C THR A 163 -14.86 10.29 5.88
N CYS A 164 -13.64 10.12 6.39
CA CYS A 164 -12.40 10.45 5.68
C CYS A 164 -12.27 9.74 4.32
N THR A 165 -11.85 10.50 3.30
CA THR A 165 -11.61 10.04 1.92
C THR A 165 -10.19 10.33 1.43
N ASP A 166 -9.35 10.94 2.26
CA ASP A 166 -8.13 11.64 1.85
C ASP A 166 -6.95 10.76 1.48
N CYS A 167 -7.00 9.46 1.78
CA CYS A 167 -5.93 8.51 1.45
C CYS A 167 -6.42 7.22 0.80
N TRP A 168 -5.61 6.68 -0.11
CA TRP A 168 -5.80 5.34 -0.67
C TRP A 168 -4.47 4.59 -0.75
N TYR A 169 -3.71 4.63 0.35
CA TYR A 169 -2.43 3.92 0.44
C TYR A 169 -2.62 2.41 0.40
N ASN A 170 -1.55 1.70 0.04
CA ASN A 170 -1.54 0.24 0.01
C ASN A 170 -2.01 -0.36 1.36
N CYS A 171 -1.55 0.19 2.48
CA CYS A 171 -1.95 -0.28 3.82
C CYS A 171 -3.45 -0.17 4.11
N ARG A 172 -4.15 0.81 3.53
CA ARG A 172 -5.61 0.94 3.66
C ARG A 172 -6.29 0.01 2.65
N GLY A 173 -5.94 0.16 1.39
CA GLY A 173 -6.64 -0.50 0.28
C GLY A 173 -6.57 -2.02 0.33
N GLU A 174 -5.40 -2.58 0.64
CA GLU A 174 -5.21 -4.03 0.75
C GLU A 174 -5.94 -4.61 1.97
N VAL A 175 -5.92 -3.91 3.11
CA VAL A 175 -6.66 -4.33 4.31
C VAL A 175 -8.16 -4.26 4.07
N GLU A 176 -8.67 -3.15 3.53
CA GLU A 176 -10.10 -2.99 3.26
C GLU A 176 -10.60 -3.98 2.20
N ALA A 177 -9.74 -4.42 1.27
CA ALA A 177 -10.07 -5.49 0.32
C ALA A 177 -10.43 -6.80 1.03
N LEU A 178 -9.75 -7.15 2.13
CA LEU A 178 -10.03 -8.38 2.89
C LEU A 178 -11.39 -8.37 3.59
N TYR A 179 -11.97 -7.19 3.82
CA TYR A 179 -13.30 -7.04 4.41
C TYR A 179 -14.43 -6.94 3.37
N ASN A 180 -14.11 -7.08 2.09
CA ASN A 180 -15.09 -7.16 1.02
C ASN A 180 -15.08 -8.58 0.44
N PRO A 181 -16.24 -9.25 0.23
CA PRO A 181 -16.27 -10.62 -0.29
C PRO A 181 -15.48 -10.80 -1.58
N SER A 182 -15.61 -9.87 -2.54
CA SER A 182 -14.87 -9.93 -3.80
C SER A 182 -13.37 -9.70 -3.62
N GLY A 183 -12.99 -8.78 -2.73
CA GLY A 183 -11.58 -8.50 -2.42
C GLY A 183 -10.92 -9.70 -1.72
N LEU A 184 -11.60 -10.27 -0.72
CA LEU A 184 -11.18 -11.47 -0.01
C LEU A 184 -10.96 -12.64 -0.98
N LEU A 185 -11.97 -12.98 -1.81
CA LEU A 185 -11.87 -14.06 -2.79
C LEU A 185 -10.67 -13.89 -3.72
N THR A 186 -10.39 -12.67 -4.17
CA THR A 186 -9.20 -12.40 -5.01
C THR A 186 -7.87 -12.44 -4.26
N SER A 187 -7.87 -12.30 -2.93
CA SER A 187 -6.68 -12.44 -2.08
C SER A 187 -6.40 -13.89 -1.69
N LEU A 188 -7.41 -14.77 -1.62
CA LEU A 188 -7.24 -16.15 -1.15
C LEU A 188 -6.14 -16.92 -1.90
N PRO A 189 -6.02 -16.84 -3.23
CA PRO A 189 -4.94 -17.52 -3.94
C PRO A 189 -3.56 -17.09 -3.45
N THR A 190 -3.36 -15.81 -3.13
CA THR A 190 -2.07 -15.26 -2.68
C THR A 190 -1.79 -15.54 -1.19
N LEU A 191 -2.85 -15.75 -0.39
CA LEU A 191 -2.77 -16.08 1.04
C LEU A 191 -2.51 -17.57 1.28
N PHE A 192 -3.15 -18.45 0.52
CA PHE A 192 -3.05 -19.90 0.69
C PHE A 192 -2.00 -20.55 -0.20
N PHE A 193 -1.70 -19.91 -1.33
CA PHE A 193 -0.73 -20.42 -2.29
C PHE A 193 0.27 -19.31 -2.60
N ASP A 194 1.53 -19.67 -2.85
CA ASP A 194 2.53 -18.71 -3.29
C ASP A 194 2.36 -18.39 -4.78
N THR A 195 1.18 -17.86 -5.14
CA THR A 195 0.68 -17.73 -6.52
C THR A 195 1.27 -16.56 -7.31
N GLY A 196 2.40 -16.00 -6.88
CA GLY A 196 3.18 -15.11 -7.71
C GLY A 196 4.50 -15.77 -8.06
N ASP A 197 4.92 -15.62 -9.32
CA ASP A 197 6.18 -16.13 -9.83
C ASP A 197 7.18 -14.98 -9.97
N PRO A 198 7.88 -14.59 -8.88
CA PRO A 198 8.99 -13.67 -8.99
C PRO A 198 10.26 -14.39 -9.46
N GLU A 199 10.26 -15.73 -9.59
CA GLU A 199 11.43 -16.47 -10.04
C GLU A 199 11.62 -16.18 -11.54
N ALA A 200 12.54 -15.28 -11.85
CA ALA A 200 13.12 -15.28 -13.18
C ALA A 200 13.82 -16.63 -13.36
N ARG A 201 13.30 -17.47 -14.27
CA ARG A 201 13.99 -18.69 -14.70
C ARG A 201 15.38 -18.36 -15.23
#